data_AF-A0A3T0RTH1-F1
#
_entry.id   AF-A0A3T0RTH1-F1
#
_cell.length_a   1.000
_cell.length_b   1.000
_cell.length_c   1.000
_cell.angle_alpha   90.00
_cell.angle_beta   90.00
_cell.angle_gamma   90.00
#
_symmetry.space_group_name_H-M   'P 1'
#
loop_
_entity.id
_entity.type
_entity.pdbx_description
1 polymer ?
#
loop_
_entity_poly.entity_id
_entity_poly.type
_entity_poly.pdbx_seq_one_letter_code
_entity_poly.pdbx_strand_id
1 'polypeptide(L)'
;MLPVRIRLESTISSLLEKALPNDFQKFKIYKHFVRYYEYKGDYFAFCSKLFEFYEMPKKKRCDKKANRLFNIELSQYDYQILGLGFHNSLIQHHEIFSKATDIKWLMTENFKLPDQIATAEIFFASLVYFNKPSNDKNYLIECEDFLDSWKQVCFTRFGNKFEKYIEEIYPLISKENSTLDLNVQAIGCVDAGNTVQLTQTQIDWVEKIEKNIEKGIELPLYRGPRQIENPKLRHLNHHVIAFNKLIKSAQHNLTPQMQLLVDSLAAICKELLGPGRKENVWNATIKSQES
;
A
#
# COMPACT_ATOMS: atom_id res chain seq x y z
N MET A 1 13.88 -9.33 6.80
CA MET A 1 12.42 -9.03 6.88
C MET A 1 12.33 -7.59 7.33
N LEU A 2 11.47 -6.74 6.75
CA LEU A 2 11.37 -5.36 7.20
C LEU A 2 10.89 -5.34 8.66
N PRO A 3 11.43 -4.46 9.52
CA PRO A 3 10.94 -4.25 10.88
C PRO A 3 9.44 -4.01 10.91
N VAL A 4 8.78 -4.46 11.98
CA VAL A 4 7.34 -4.27 12.19
C VAL A 4 6.99 -2.79 12.13
N ARG A 5 7.84 -1.94 12.72
CA ARG A 5 7.73 -0.48 12.65
C ARG A 5 7.60 0.04 11.21
N ILE A 6 8.56 -0.30 10.34
CA ILE A 6 8.58 0.15 8.93
C ILE A 6 7.36 -0.37 8.17
N ARG A 7 6.93 -1.61 8.47
CA ARG A 7 5.73 -2.19 7.87
C ARG A 7 4.47 -1.47 8.32
N LEU A 8 4.36 -1.08 9.60
CA LEU A 8 3.25 -0.25 10.11
C LEU A 8 3.23 1.11 9.41
N GLU A 9 4.36 1.83 9.42
CA GLU A 9 4.47 3.16 8.80
C GLU A 9 4.12 3.13 7.31
N SER A 10 4.64 2.13 6.57
CA SER A 10 4.32 1.93 5.16
C SER A 10 2.83 1.58 4.93
N THR A 11 2.26 0.73 5.79
CA THR A 11 0.84 0.33 5.71
C THR A 11 -0.06 1.56 5.93
N ILE A 12 0.22 2.37 6.94
CA ILE A 12 -0.56 3.57 7.25
C ILE A 12 -0.38 4.62 6.16
N SER A 13 0.86 4.88 5.74
CA SER A 13 1.18 5.86 4.68
C SER A 13 0.50 5.51 3.35
N SER A 14 0.26 4.23 3.08
CA SER A 14 -0.46 3.79 1.87
C SER A 14 -1.91 4.29 1.80
N LEU A 15 -2.51 4.71 2.92
CA LEU A 15 -3.85 5.32 2.93
C LEU A 15 -3.92 6.58 2.05
N LEU A 16 -2.83 7.34 1.95
CA LEU A 16 -2.76 8.54 1.11
C LEU A 16 -2.69 8.23 -0.39
N GLU A 17 -2.39 7.00 -0.80
CA GLU A 17 -2.31 6.67 -2.23
C GLU A 17 -3.68 6.75 -2.91
N LYS A 18 -4.72 6.34 -2.18
CA LYS A 18 -6.12 6.31 -2.63
C LYS A 18 -6.97 7.44 -2.05
N ALA A 19 -6.36 8.35 -1.30
CA ALA A 19 -7.08 9.47 -0.72
C ALA A 19 -7.46 10.51 -1.77
N LEU A 20 -8.59 11.17 -1.53
CA LEU A 20 -9.04 12.35 -2.28
C LEU A 20 -8.76 13.61 -1.47
N PRO A 21 -8.72 14.82 -2.05
CA PRO A 21 -8.74 16.04 -1.27
C PRO A 21 -10.06 16.16 -0.51
N ASN A 22 -10.04 16.66 0.73
CA ASN A 22 -11.26 17.07 1.42
C ASN A 22 -11.79 18.41 0.85
N ASP A 23 -13.00 18.82 1.26
CA ASP A 23 -13.66 19.98 0.65
C ASP A 23 -12.89 21.29 0.87
N PHE A 24 -12.24 21.45 2.02
CA PHE A 24 -11.37 22.60 2.28
C PHE A 24 -10.18 22.63 1.30
N GLN A 25 -9.53 21.48 1.08
CA GLN A 25 -8.40 21.37 0.17
C GLN A 25 -8.83 21.59 -1.28
N LYS A 26 -9.96 21.03 -1.72
CA LYS A 26 -10.53 21.27 -3.05
C LYS A 26 -10.72 22.77 -3.30
N PHE A 27 -11.31 23.47 -2.33
CA PHE A 27 -11.55 24.91 -2.43
C PHE A 27 -10.27 25.74 -2.40
N LYS A 28 -9.29 25.37 -1.58
CA LYS A 28 -7.97 26.00 -1.53
C LYS A 28 -7.25 25.88 -2.88
N ILE A 29 -7.23 24.69 -3.46
CA ILE A 29 -6.61 24.44 -4.78
C ILE A 29 -7.37 25.27 -5.84
N TYR A 30 -8.70 25.25 -5.85
CA TYR A 30 -9.50 26.03 -6.78
C TYR A 30 -9.16 27.53 -6.73
N LYS A 31 -9.16 28.13 -5.54
CA LYS A 31 -8.82 29.55 -5.37
C LYS A 31 -7.42 29.87 -5.85
N HIS A 32 -6.46 28.99 -5.62
CA HIS A 32 -5.09 29.16 -6.11
C HIS A 32 -5.06 29.17 -7.66
N PHE A 33 -5.78 28.24 -8.30
CA PHE A 33 -5.85 28.15 -9.76
C PHE A 33 -6.54 29.37 -10.38
N VAL A 34 -7.62 29.87 -9.76
CA VAL A 34 -8.29 31.11 -10.21
C VAL A 34 -7.35 32.32 -10.07
N ARG A 35 -6.61 32.43 -8.96
CA ARG A 35 -5.79 33.59 -8.65
C ARG A 35 -4.50 33.66 -9.47
N TYR A 36 -3.81 32.53 -9.64
CA TYR A 36 -2.46 32.49 -10.19
C TYR A 36 -2.39 31.96 -11.63
N TYR A 37 -3.44 31.27 -12.09
CA TYR A 37 -3.47 30.59 -13.37
C TYR A 37 -4.68 30.96 -14.24
N GLU A 38 -5.38 32.04 -13.85
CA GLU A 38 -6.56 32.58 -14.55
C GLU A 38 -7.61 31.52 -14.93
N TYR A 39 -7.75 30.47 -14.11
CA TYR A 39 -8.70 29.40 -14.39
C TYR A 39 -10.13 29.96 -14.45
N LYS A 40 -10.81 29.78 -15.59
CA LYS A 40 -12.13 30.37 -15.87
C LYS A 40 -13.32 29.44 -15.63
N GLY A 41 -13.07 28.18 -15.27
CA GLY A 41 -14.14 27.23 -14.96
C GLY A 41 -14.80 27.51 -13.62
N ASP A 42 -16.05 27.08 -13.47
CA ASP A 42 -16.72 27.07 -12.17
C ASP A 42 -16.12 26.00 -11.23
N TYR A 43 -16.49 26.10 -9.95
CA TYR A 43 -15.98 25.19 -8.91
C TYR A 43 -16.39 23.73 -9.14
N PHE A 44 -17.58 23.46 -9.68
CA PHE A 44 -18.05 22.08 -9.88
C PHE A 44 -17.29 21.40 -11.01
N ALA A 45 -17.12 22.09 -12.15
CA ALA A 45 -16.31 21.63 -13.26
C ALA A 45 -14.85 21.43 -12.84
N PHE A 46 -14.32 22.32 -11.98
CA PHE A 46 -12.99 22.16 -11.39
C PHE A 46 -12.90 20.89 -10.53
N CYS A 47 -13.87 20.66 -9.64
CA CYS A 47 -13.90 19.47 -8.79
C CYS A 47 -14.00 18.17 -9.59
N SER A 48 -14.74 18.15 -10.71
CA SER A 48 -14.79 16.99 -11.60
C SER A 48 -13.42 16.66 -12.19
N LYS A 49 -12.69 17.68 -12.68
CA LYS A 49 -11.31 17.52 -13.16
C LYS A 49 -10.36 17.09 -12.05
N LEU A 50 -10.51 17.69 -10.87
CA LEU A 50 -9.69 17.33 -9.71
C LEU A 50 -9.92 15.87 -9.30
N PHE A 51 -11.17 15.41 -9.34
CA PHE A 51 -11.50 14.02 -9.09
C PHE A 51 -10.84 13.08 -10.11
N GLU A 52 -10.94 13.37 -11.41
CA GLU A 52 -10.24 12.62 -12.47
C GLU A 52 -8.72 12.58 -12.22
N PHE A 53 -8.14 13.67 -11.74
CA PHE A 53 -6.73 13.72 -11.38
C PHE A 53 -6.37 12.75 -10.25
N TYR A 54 -7.19 12.67 -9.19
CA TYR A 54 -6.94 11.81 -8.04
C TYR A 54 -7.39 10.36 -8.26
N GLU A 55 -8.25 10.06 -9.23
CA GLU A 55 -8.52 8.67 -9.65
C GLU A 55 -7.29 8.01 -10.28
N MET A 56 -6.40 8.79 -10.88
CA MET A 56 -5.13 8.25 -11.37
C MET A 56 -4.29 7.71 -10.19
N PRO A 57 -3.58 6.58 -10.37
CA PRO A 57 -2.62 6.10 -9.37
C PRO A 57 -1.60 7.19 -9.02
N LYS A 58 -1.28 7.37 -7.73
CA LYS A 58 -0.35 8.40 -7.24
C LYS A 58 0.96 8.49 -8.06
N LYS A 59 1.52 7.35 -8.47
CA LYS A 59 2.74 7.26 -9.29
C LYS A 59 2.61 7.85 -10.70
N LYS A 60 1.39 8.00 -11.22
CA LYS A 60 1.09 8.59 -12.52
C LYS A 60 0.69 10.06 -12.42
N ARG A 61 0.46 10.57 -11.20
CA ARG A 61 0.13 11.98 -10.96
C ARG A 61 1.42 12.79 -11.08
N CYS A 62 1.48 13.67 -12.08
CA CYS A 62 2.56 14.63 -12.27
C CYS A 62 2.01 15.98 -12.76
N ASP A 63 2.86 16.99 -12.66
CA ASP A 63 2.64 18.35 -13.17
C ASP A 63 2.11 18.36 -14.61
N LYS A 64 2.75 17.61 -15.52
CA LYS A 64 2.33 17.52 -16.94
C LYS A 64 0.89 17.01 -17.09
N LYS A 65 0.46 16.07 -16.24
CA LYS A 65 -0.91 15.54 -16.26
C LYS A 65 -1.90 16.57 -15.72
N ALA A 66 -1.55 17.26 -14.64
CA ALA A 66 -2.36 18.35 -14.11
C ALA A 66 -2.50 19.48 -15.16
N ASN A 67 -1.40 19.90 -15.78
CA ASN A 67 -1.38 20.93 -16.82
C ASN A 67 -2.32 20.60 -17.97
N ARG A 68 -2.26 19.37 -18.49
CA ARG A 68 -3.16 18.90 -19.55
C ARG A 68 -4.63 18.92 -19.13
N LEU A 69 -4.93 18.51 -17.91
CA LEU A 69 -6.31 18.35 -17.44
C LEU A 69 -6.98 19.70 -17.17
N PHE A 70 -6.23 20.60 -16.52
CA PHE A 70 -6.70 21.94 -16.16
C PHE A 70 -6.48 22.98 -17.27
N ASN A 71 -5.72 22.63 -18.31
CA ASN A 71 -5.32 23.52 -19.41
C ASN A 71 -4.60 24.78 -18.91
N ILE A 72 -3.58 24.57 -18.08
CA ILE A 72 -2.75 25.59 -17.45
C ILE A 72 -1.28 25.14 -17.43
N GLU A 73 -0.35 26.05 -17.14
CA GLU A 73 1.07 25.75 -16.99
C GLU A 73 1.51 25.88 -15.53
N LEU A 74 1.24 24.86 -14.70
CA LEU A 74 1.73 24.84 -13.32
C LEU A 74 3.25 24.77 -13.27
N SER A 75 3.85 25.57 -12.40
CA SER A 75 5.23 25.39 -11.98
C SER A 75 5.37 24.10 -11.13
N GLN A 76 6.57 23.53 -11.08
CA GLN A 76 6.85 22.39 -10.19
C GLN A 76 6.62 22.73 -8.71
N TYR A 77 6.85 23.99 -8.33
CA TYR A 77 6.59 24.47 -6.98
C TYR A 77 5.10 24.49 -6.68
N ASP A 78 4.28 25.06 -7.58
CA ASP A 78 2.84 25.14 -7.38
C ASP A 78 2.14 23.80 -7.52
N TYR A 79 2.71 22.85 -8.26
CA TYR A 79 2.23 21.47 -8.29
C TYR A 79 2.14 20.85 -6.88
N GLN A 80 2.99 21.27 -5.95
CA GLN A 80 2.96 20.79 -4.56
C GLN A 80 1.64 21.12 -3.85
N ILE A 81 0.85 22.10 -4.32
CA ILE A 81 -0.47 22.40 -3.75
C ILE A 81 -1.46 21.24 -3.92
N LEU A 82 -1.23 20.36 -4.90
CA LEU A 82 -1.98 19.12 -5.12
C LEU A 82 -1.52 17.98 -4.20
N GLY A 83 -0.48 18.21 -3.39
CA GLY A 83 -0.01 17.26 -2.38
C GLY A 83 -1.07 17.00 -1.31
N LEU A 84 -1.30 15.70 -1.04
CA LEU A 84 -2.19 15.27 0.03
C LEU A 84 -1.38 14.80 1.25
N GLY A 85 -1.83 15.24 2.42
CA GLY A 85 -1.49 14.74 3.74
C GLY A 85 -2.76 14.37 4.50
N PHE A 86 -2.63 13.76 5.67
CA PHE A 86 -3.79 13.19 6.37
C PHE A 86 -4.87 14.24 6.72
N HIS A 87 -4.46 15.45 7.11
CA HIS A 87 -5.36 16.57 7.44
C HIS A 87 -6.17 17.14 6.26
N ASN A 88 -5.61 17.10 5.04
CA ASN A 88 -6.23 17.69 3.85
C ASN A 88 -6.84 16.63 2.92
N SER A 89 -6.81 15.38 3.37
CA SER A 89 -7.28 14.23 2.62
C SER A 89 -8.60 13.71 3.16
N LEU A 90 -9.37 13.08 2.28
CA LEU A 90 -10.56 12.31 2.54
C LEU A 90 -10.22 10.85 2.20
N ILE A 91 -10.11 10.03 3.24
CA ILE A 91 -9.80 8.61 3.12
C ILE A 91 -11.10 7.83 3.31
N GLN A 92 -11.39 6.94 2.37
CA GLN A 92 -12.61 6.16 2.39
C GLN A 92 -12.60 5.13 3.52
N HIS A 93 -13.74 4.93 4.17
CA HIS A 93 -13.89 3.99 5.30
C HIS A 93 -13.41 2.56 4.98
N HIS A 94 -13.70 2.06 3.77
CA HIS A 94 -13.29 0.72 3.36
C HIS A 94 -11.77 0.58 3.25
N GLU A 95 -11.05 1.62 2.83
CA GLU A 95 -9.58 1.62 2.78
C GLU A 95 -8.99 1.57 4.20
N ILE A 96 -9.55 2.36 5.12
CA ILE A 96 -9.14 2.35 6.54
C ILE A 96 -9.37 0.95 7.14
N PHE A 97 -10.51 0.33 6.86
CA PHE A 97 -10.82 -1.01 7.36
C PHE A 97 -9.91 -2.10 6.78
N SER A 98 -9.59 -2.02 5.48
CA SER A 98 -8.60 -2.90 4.85
C SER A 98 -7.25 -2.79 5.57
N LYS A 99 -6.79 -1.57 5.84
CA LYS A 99 -5.50 -1.36 6.53
C LYS A 99 -5.53 -1.76 7.99
N ALA A 100 -6.66 -1.59 8.67
CA ALA A 100 -6.83 -2.11 10.03
C ALA A 100 -6.69 -3.63 10.09
N THR A 101 -7.14 -4.34 9.05
CA THR A 101 -6.97 -5.80 8.94
C THR A 101 -5.51 -6.19 8.69
N ASP A 102 -4.81 -5.46 7.82
CA ASP A 102 -3.36 -5.63 7.59
C ASP A 102 -2.56 -5.43 8.89
N ILE A 103 -2.88 -4.36 9.63
CA ILE A 103 -2.27 -4.05 10.93
C ILE A 103 -2.58 -5.12 11.97
N LYS A 104 -3.83 -5.60 12.03
CA LYS A 104 -4.21 -6.71 12.93
C LYS A 104 -3.30 -7.91 12.71
N TRP A 105 -3.15 -8.33 11.46
CA TRP A 105 -2.31 -9.46 11.12
C TRP A 105 -0.85 -9.20 11.52
N LEU A 106 -0.32 -8.02 11.18
CA LEU A 106 1.04 -7.63 11.53
C LEU A 106 1.28 -7.67 13.06
N MET A 107 0.36 -7.12 13.85
CA MET A 107 0.50 -7.04 15.30
C MET A 107 0.35 -8.41 15.97
N THR A 108 -0.58 -9.25 15.53
CA THR A 108 -0.81 -10.58 16.10
C THR A 108 0.23 -11.63 15.69
N GLU A 109 0.83 -11.49 14.50
CA GLU A 109 1.94 -12.35 14.06
C GLU A 109 3.22 -12.09 14.86
N ASN A 110 3.47 -10.83 15.23
CA ASN A 110 4.74 -10.41 15.84
C ASN A 110 4.66 -10.26 17.36
N PHE A 111 3.47 -10.02 17.92
CA PHE A 111 3.28 -9.78 19.35
C PHE A 111 2.16 -10.66 19.91
N LYS A 112 2.38 -11.18 21.12
CA LYS A 112 1.36 -11.93 21.88
C LYS A 112 0.40 -10.96 22.54
N LEU A 113 -0.58 -10.51 21.77
CA LEU A 113 -1.61 -9.58 22.21
C LEU A 113 -2.88 -10.29 22.68
N PRO A 114 -3.59 -9.76 23.69
CA PRO A 114 -4.95 -10.18 23.99
C PRO A 114 -5.87 -9.92 22.79
N ASP A 115 -6.71 -10.91 22.45
CA ASP A 115 -7.63 -10.83 21.30
C ASP A 115 -8.56 -9.61 21.38
N GLN A 116 -8.89 -9.11 22.58
CA GLN A 116 -9.79 -7.97 22.76
C GLN A 116 -9.20 -6.64 22.26
N ILE A 117 -7.88 -6.47 22.32
CA ILE A 117 -7.19 -5.23 21.91
C ILE A 117 -6.53 -5.34 20.53
N ALA A 118 -6.44 -6.57 19.99
CA ALA A 118 -5.89 -6.87 18.68
C ALA A 118 -6.99 -7.27 17.67
N THR A 119 -8.09 -6.53 17.66
CA THR A 119 -9.17 -6.69 16.68
C THR A 119 -9.06 -5.66 15.56
N ALA A 120 -9.65 -5.98 14.40
CA ALA A 120 -9.67 -5.04 13.27
C ALA A 120 -10.47 -3.79 13.62
N GLU A 121 -11.51 -3.92 14.45
CA GLU A 121 -12.34 -2.82 14.93
C GLU A 121 -11.57 -1.85 15.82
N ILE A 122 -10.68 -2.36 16.68
CA ILE A 122 -9.81 -1.53 17.52
C ILE A 122 -8.82 -0.78 16.63
N PHE A 123 -8.12 -1.46 15.72
CA PHE A 123 -7.16 -0.81 14.83
C PHE A 123 -7.82 0.17 13.86
N PHE A 124 -9.03 -0.14 13.38
CA PHE A 124 -9.84 0.79 12.59
C PHE A 124 -10.15 2.05 13.39
N ALA A 125 -10.62 1.90 14.63
CA ALA A 125 -10.89 3.04 15.49
C ALA A 125 -9.62 3.85 15.78
N SER A 126 -8.45 3.20 15.92
CA SER A 126 -7.16 3.88 16.06
C SER A 126 -6.80 4.70 14.83
N LEU A 127 -6.97 4.15 13.62
CA LEU A 127 -6.71 4.88 12.37
C LEU A 127 -7.70 6.03 12.15
N VAL A 128 -8.95 5.87 12.56
CA VAL A 128 -9.95 6.95 12.51
C VAL A 128 -9.63 8.05 13.52
N TYR A 129 -9.22 7.68 14.73
CA TYR A 129 -8.79 8.63 15.76
C TYR A 129 -7.56 9.42 15.29
N PHE A 130 -6.60 8.70 14.70
CA PHE A 130 -5.40 9.25 14.09
C PHE A 130 -5.71 10.25 12.95
N ASN A 131 -6.75 10.00 12.16
CA ASN A 131 -7.21 10.90 11.09
C ASN A 131 -7.85 12.22 11.57
N LYS A 132 -7.86 12.51 12.87
CA LYS A 132 -8.42 13.76 13.39
C LYS A 132 -7.43 14.93 13.29
N PRO A 133 -7.89 16.18 13.08
CA PRO A 133 -7.04 17.32 12.74
C PRO A 133 -6.20 17.91 13.90
N SER A 134 -5.79 17.13 14.89
CA SER A 134 -5.11 17.65 16.10
C SER A 134 -3.58 17.60 16.08
N ASN A 135 -2.96 17.01 15.05
CA ASN A 135 -1.51 16.83 14.98
C ASN A 135 -0.90 17.73 13.88
N ASP A 136 0.05 18.58 14.26
CA ASP A 136 0.78 19.52 13.37
C ASP A 136 1.67 18.82 12.31
N LYS A 137 1.74 17.48 12.31
CA LYS A 137 2.54 16.69 11.37
C LYS A 137 1.74 16.41 10.08
N ASN A 138 2.00 17.19 9.04
CA ASN A 138 1.26 17.13 7.78
C ASN A 138 1.66 16.00 6.80
N TYR A 139 2.87 15.44 6.93
CA TYR A 139 3.46 14.60 5.85
C TYR A 139 4.18 13.32 6.31
N LEU A 140 4.70 13.27 7.53
CA LEU A 140 5.36 12.09 8.08
C LEU A 140 4.52 11.55 9.23
N ILE A 141 4.01 10.34 9.06
CA ILE A 141 3.46 9.55 10.15
C ILE A 141 4.62 8.78 10.75
N GLU A 142 4.86 9.01 12.03
CA GLU A 142 5.71 8.14 12.81
C GLU A 142 4.87 6.98 13.35
N CYS A 143 5.46 5.80 13.47
CA CYS A 143 4.80 4.66 14.09
C CYS A 143 4.24 5.02 15.48
N GLU A 144 4.95 5.86 16.21
CA GLU A 144 4.57 6.41 17.51
C GLU A 144 3.19 7.08 17.48
N ASP A 145 2.87 7.88 16.44
CA ASP A 145 1.58 8.58 16.34
C ASP A 145 0.39 7.58 16.28
N PHE A 146 0.59 6.45 15.62
CA PHE A 146 -0.39 5.37 15.56
C PHE A 146 -0.49 4.60 16.88
N LEU A 147 0.66 4.31 17.51
CA LEU A 147 0.68 3.61 18.79
C LEU A 147 -0.01 4.42 19.89
N ASP A 148 0.18 5.73 19.91
CA ASP A 148 -0.53 6.64 20.83
C ASP A 148 -2.04 6.62 20.58
N SER A 149 -2.45 6.68 19.31
CA SER A 149 -3.86 6.57 18.92
C SER A 149 -4.48 5.23 19.36
N TRP A 150 -3.72 4.14 19.22
CA TRP A 150 -4.15 2.82 19.67
C TRP A 150 -4.20 2.69 21.19
N LYS A 151 -3.22 3.25 21.93
CA LYS A 151 -3.26 3.36 23.40
C LYS A 151 -4.53 4.08 23.85
N GLN A 152 -4.82 5.24 23.24
CA GLN A 152 -5.98 6.05 23.58
C GLN A 152 -7.30 5.32 23.31
N VAL A 153 -7.43 4.63 22.17
CA VAL A 153 -8.63 3.85 21.84
C VAL A 153 -8.82 2.68 22.81
N CYS A 154 -7.75 1.96 23.15
CA CYS A 154 -7.82 0.87 24.12
C CYS A 154 -8.20 1.37 25.51
N PHE A 155 -7.59 2.46 25.97
CA PHE A 155 -7.92 3.10 27.24
C PHE A 155 -9.38 3.55 27.27
N THR A 156 -9.86 4.19 26.21
CA THR A 156 -11.26 4.67 26.13
C THR A 156 -12.26 3.51 26.22
N ARG A 157 -11.94 2.34 25.66
CA ARG A 157 -12.86 1.18 25.65
C ARG A 157 -12.74 0.27 26.86
N PHE A 158 -11.55 0.15 27.45
CA PHE A 158 -11.25 -0.89 28.43
C PHE A 158 -10.60 -0.35 29.72
N GLY A 159 -10.38 0.96 29.82
CA GLY A 159 -9.63 1.58 30.91
C GLY A 159 -8.19 1.04 30.99
N ASN A 160 -7.66 0.94 32.20
CA ASN A 160 -6.26 0.54 32.43
C ASN A 160 -6.03 -0.98 32.32
N LYS A 161 -7.07 -1.77 32.03
CA LYS A 161 -7.03 -3.24 32.04
C LYS A 161 -5.93 -3.82 31.14
N PHE A 162 -5.64 -3.14 30.03
CA PHE A 162 -4.68 -3.59 29.03
C PHE A 162 -3.46 -2.67 28.88
N GLU A 163 -3.33 -1.67 29.75
CA GLU A 163 -2.28 -0.65 29.67
C GLU A 163 -0.89 -1.29 29.68
N LYS A 164 -0.65 -2.24 30.59
CA LYS A 164 0.61 -2.99 30.69
C LYS A 164 1.02 -3.65 29.37
N TYR A 165 0.09 -4.26 28.63
CA TYR A 165 0.40 -4.90 27.35
C TYR A 165 0.85 -3.89 26.29
N ILE A 166 0.20 -2.72 26.29
CA ILE A 166 0.51 -1.65 25.34
C ILE A 166 1.88 -1.03 25.68
N GLU A 167 2.16 -0.81 26.97
CA GLU A 167 3.44 -0.29 27.46
C GLU A 167 4.61 -1.26 27.27
N GLU A 168 4.35 -2.56 27.22
CA GLU A 168 5.38 -3.57 26.87
C GLU A 168 5.68 -3.57 25.37
N ILE A 169 4.68 -3.37 24.51
CA ILE A 169 4.82 -3.45 23.04
C ILE A 169 5.39 -2.16 22.44
N TYR A 170 5.01 -1.02 22.99
CA TYR A 170 5.50 0.29 22.54
C TYR A 170 7.03 0.35 22.41
N PRO A 171 7.84 0.01 23.45
CA PRO A 171 9.29 0.01 23.34
C PRO A 171 9.83 -1.11 22.45
N LEU A 172 9.12 -2.23 22.27
CA LEU A 172 9.54 -3.29 21.34
C LEU A 172 9.49 -2.80 19.90
N ILE A 173 8.40 -2.12 19.50
CA ILE A 173 8.25 -1.55 18.16
C ILE A 173 9.19 -0.35 17.97
N SER A 174 9.32 0.52 18.98
CA SER A 174 10.14 1.73 18.88
C SER A 174 11.65 1.41 18.86
N LYS A 175 12.11 0.37 19.58
CA LYS A 175 13.54 -0.05 19.62
C LYS A 175 14.03 -0.75 18.36
N GLU A 176 13.17 -1.15 17.43
CA GLU A 176 13.61 -1.72 16.14
C GLU A 176 14.45 -0.73 15.29
N ASN A 177 14.58 0.55 15.72
CA ASN A 177 15.28 1.61 15.00
C ASN A 177 16.79 1.76 15.25
N SER A 178 17.36 1.27 16.34
CA SER A 178 18.75 1.63 16.68
C SER A 178 19.82 1.03 15.76
N THR A 179 19.45 0.21 14.77
CA THR A 179 20.36 -0.37 13.76
C THR A 179 20.10 0.08 12.32
N LEU A 180 19.03 0.84 12.04
CA LEU A 180 18.66 1.23 10.67
C LEU A 180 18.75 2.74 10.38
N ASP A 181 18.71 3.60 11.40
CA ASP A 181 18.83 5.06 11.21
C ASP A 181 20.15 5.49 10.56
N LEU A 182 21.21 4.67 10.66
CA LEU A 182 22.49 4.89 9.95
C LEU A 182 22.43 4.59 8.45
N ASN A 183 21.47 3.77 7.99
CA ASN A 183 21.35 3.39 6.59
C ASN A 183 20.27 4.18 5.85
N VAL A 184 19.21 4.64 6.53
CA VAL A 184 18.11 5.39 5.89
C VAL A 184 18.49 6.84 5.59
N GLN A 185 19.36 7.46 6.41
CA GLN A 185 19.92 8.79 6.08
C GLN A 185 20.83 8.78 4.83
N ALA A 186 21.31 7.61 4.39
CA ALA A 186 22.03 7.45 3.13
C ALA A 186 21.11 7.27 1.90
N ILE A 187 19.80 7.09 2.09
CA ILE A 187 18.80 6.91 1.02
C ILE A 187 17.94 8.18 0.90
N GLY A 188 18.60 9.34 1.00
CA GLY A 188 18.05 10.57 0.45
C GLY A 188 18.04 10.46 -1.07
N CYS A 189 16.86 10.57 -1.67
CA CYS A 189 16.70 10.87 -3.10
C CYS A 189 17.39 9.90 -4.08
N VAL A 190 16.81 8.71 -4.28
CA VAL A 190 17.04 7.97 -5.53
C VAL A 190 15.72 7.47 -6.08
N ASP A 191 15.24 8.19 -7.09
CA ASP A 191 14.47 7.63 -8.19
C ASP A 191 15.18 6.37 -8.72
N ALA A 192 14.57 5.21 -8.50
CA ALA A 192 14.80 4.05 -9.33
C ALA A 192 13.45 3.37 -9.54
N GLY A 193 13.05 3.24 -10.80
CA GLY A 193 11.89 2.44 -11.18
C GLY A 193 11.94 1.12 -10.42
N ASN A 194 10.82 0.75 -9.81
CA ASN A 194 10.66 -0.50 -9.08
C ASN A 194 10.60 -1.68 -10.09
N THR A 195 11.66 -1.85 -10.89
CA THR A 195 11.97 -3.08 -11.59
C THR A 195 12.46 -4.05 -10.53
N VAL A 196 11.52 -4.81 -9.99
CA VAL A 196 11.83 -6.00 -9.21
C VAL A 196 12.71 -6.89 -10.07
N GLN A 197 14.03 -6.90 -9.80
CA GLN A 197 14.95 -7.78 -10.50
C GLN A 197 14.71 -9.20 -10.02
N LEU A 198 13.96 -9.96 -10.82
CA LEU A 198 13.75 -11.39 -10.62
C LEU A 198 14.85 -12.15 -11.36
N THR A 199 15.37 -13.20 -10.74
CA THR A 199 16.21 -14.17 -11.46
C THR A 199 15.35 -14.96 -12.45
N GLN A 200 15.96 -15.53 -13.50
CA GLN A 200 15.23 -16.34 -14.48
C GLN A 200 14.44 -17.49 -13.81
N THR A 201 15.01 -18.11 -12.78
CA THR A 201 14.34 -19.16 -11.99
C THR A 201 13.09 -18.66 -11.25
N GLN A 202 13.11 -17.41 -10.78
CA GLN A 202 11.96 -16.79 -10.12
C GLN A 202 10.88 -16.44 -11.15
N ILE A 203 11.28 -15.95 -12.33
CA ILE A 203 10.38 -15.70 -13.46
C ILE A 203 9.69 -16.99 -13.90
N ASP A 204 10.45 -18.05 -14.18
CA ASP A 204 9.93 -19.34 -14.64
C ASP A 204 8.94 -19.95 -13.62
N TRP A 205 9.17 -19.70 -12.34
CA TRP A 205 8.28 -20.13 -11.27
C TRP A 205 6.98 -19.33 -11.24
N VAL A 206 7.05 -18.00 -11.34
CA VAL A 206 5.87 -17.11 -11.39
C VAL A 206 5.01 -17.41 -12.63
N GLU A 207 5.63 -17.63 -13.80
CA GLU A 207 4.93 -17.97 -15.04
C GLU A 207 4.24 -19.35 -14.97
N LYS A 208 4.86 -20.33 -14.30
CA LYS A 208 4.22 -21.64 -14.07
C LYS A 208 3.04 -21.54 -13.13
N ILE A 209 3.10 -20.64 -12.14
CA ILE A 209 1.98 -20.38 -11.24
C ILE A 209 0.84 -19.73 -12.02
N GLU A 210 1.09 -18.66 -12.78
CA GLU A 210 0.08 -17.99 -13.61
C GLU A 210 -0.65 -18.97 -14.53
N LYS A 211 0.08 -19.86 -15.23
CA LYS A 211 -0.50 -20.88 -16.13
C LYS A 211 -1.31 -21.97 -15.42
N ASN A 212 -0.98 -22.29 -14.17
CA ASN A 212 -1.61 -23.40 -13.45
C ASN A 212 -2.79 -22.94 -12.57
N ILE A 213 -2.82 -21.67 -12.17
CA ILE A 213 -3.95 -21.06 -11.43
C ILE A 213 -5.22 -21.15 -12.27
N GLU A 214 -5.15 -20.78 -13.54
CA GLU A 214 -6.30 -20.83 -14.47
C GLU A 214 -6.83 -22.26 -14.69
N LYS A 215 -5.97 -23.26 -14.52
CA LYS A 215 -6.31 -24.67 -14.68
C LYS A 215 -6.83 -25.31 -13.39
N GLY A 216 -6.82 -24.59 -12.26
CA GLY A 216 -7.29 -25.10 -10.98
C GLY A 216 -6.52 -26.31 -10.46
N ILE A 217 -5.25 -26.46 -10.84
CA ILE A 217 -4.39 -27.59 -10.47
C ILE A 217 -3.33 -27.17 -9.43
N GLU A 218 -2.75 -28.15 -8.74
CA GLU A 218 -1.71 -27.90 -7.73
C GLU A 218 -0.57 -27.01 -8.30
N LEU A 219 -0.27 -25.94 -7.59
CA LEU A 219 0.71 -24.94 -7.98
C LEU A 219 2.11 -25.36 -7.52
N PRO A 220 3.15 -25.09 -8.32
CA PRO A 220 4.51 -25.47 -7.96
C PRO A 220 4.98 -24.65 -6.75
N LEU A 221 5.47 -25.31 -5.71
CA LEU A 221 6.15 -24.65 -4.59
C LEU A 221 7.48 -24.04 -5.02
N TYR A 222 7.88 -22.91 -4.42
CA TYR A 222 9.19 -22.31 -4.70
C TYR A 222 10.32 -23.25 -4.26
N ARG A 223 11.22 -23.59 -5.18
CA ARG A 223 12.41 -24.45 -4.92
C ARG A 223 13.73 -23.69 -4.88
N GLY A 224 13.70 -22.36 -4.79
CA GLY A 224 14.91 -21.54 -4.69
C GLY A 224 15.51 -21.49 -3.28
N PRO A 225 16.47 -20.58 -3.01
CA PRO A 225 17.15 -20.47 -1.72
C PRO A 225 16.16 -20.36 -0.55
N ARG A 226 16.53 -20.94 0.61
CA ARG A 226 15.67 -21.09 1.80
C ARG A 226 15.04 -19.78 2.29
N GLN A 227 15.64 -18.64 1.98
CA GLN A 227 15.09 -17.32 2.25
C GLN A 227 14.74 -16.62 0.94
N ILE A 228 13.44 -16.44 0.69
CA ILE A 228 12.96 -15.57 -0.37
C ILE A 228 13.11 -14.13 0.13
N GLU A 229 14.17 -13.46 -0.28
CA GLU A 229 14.45 -12.06 0.11
C GLU A 229 13.41 -11.08 -0.45
N ASN A 230 12.86 -11.39 -1.62
CA ASN A 230 11.83 -10.58 -2.25
C ASN A 230 10.45 -10.76 -1.56
N PRO A 231 9.88 -9.69 -0.96
CA PRO A 231 8.62 -9.80 -0.21
C PRO A 231 7.43 -10.22 -1.09
N LYS A 232 7.42 -9.85 -2.38
CA LYS A 232 6.35 -10.22 -3.31
C LYS A 232 6.40 -11.70 -3.70
N LEU A 233 7.59 -12.25 -3.94
CA LEU A 233 7.76 -13.70 -4.18
C LEU A 233 7.43 -14.52 -2.93
N ARG A 234 7.74 -14.00 -1.73
CA ARG A 234 7.39 -14.65 -0.47
C ARG A 234 5.87 -14.69 -0.29
N HIS A 235 5.21 -13.58 -0.58
CA HIS A 235 3.75 -13.48 -0.56
C HIS A 235 3.12 -14.45 -1.56
N LEU A 236 3.64 -14.50 -2.80
CA LEU A 236 3.22 -15.47 -3.81
C LEU A 236 3.36 -16.92 -3.30
N ASN A 237 4.48 -17.27 -2.67
CA ASN A 237 4.72 -18.62 -2.17
C ASN A 237 3.75 -19.01 -1.04
N HIS A 238 3.39 -18.06 -0.17
CA HIS A 238 2.40 -18.30 0.87
C HIS A 238 1.00 -18.55 0.30
N HIS A 239 0.59 -17.78 -0.72
CA HIS A 239 -0.69 -18.00 -1.40
C HIS A 239 -0.71 -19.31 -2.19
N VAL A 240 0.41 -19.71 -2.80
CA VAL A 240 0.58 -21.03 -3.42
C VAL A 240 0.37 -22.16 -2.41
N ILE A 241 0.95 -22.04 -1.20
CA ILE A 241 0.77 -23.03 -0.13
C ILE A 241 -0.69 -23.09 0.32
N ALA A 242 -1.35 -21.94 0.51
CA ALA A 242 -2.75 -21.87 0.89
C ALA A 242 -3.67 -22.50 -0.18
N PHE A 243 -3.41 -22.18 -1.45
CA PHE A 243 -4.14 -22.72 -2.59
C PHE A 243 -3.99 -24.24 -2.72
N ASN A 244 -2.78 -24.78 -2.56
CA ASN A 244 -2.54 -26.22 -2.60
C ASN A 244 -3.18 -26.97 -1.43
N LYS A 245 -3.22 -26.37 -0.23
CA LYS A 245 -3.97 -26.92 0.90
C LYS A 245 -5.46 -26.97 0.60
N LEU A 246 -6.01 -25.91 -0.01
CA LEU A 246 -7.42 -25.86 -0.37
C LEU A 246 -7.78 -26.88 -1.44
N ILE A 247 -7.00 -27.00 -2.52
CA ILE A 247 -7.20 -28.05 -3.54
C ILE A 247 -7.16 -29.46 -2.92
N LYS A 248 -6.25 -29.71 -1.96
CA LYS A 248 -6.18 -31.01 -1.27
C LYS A 248 -7.36 -31.27 -0.33
N SER A 249 -7.93 -30.21 0.25
CA SER A 249 -9.09 -30.31 1.15
C SER A 249 -10.45 -30.29 0.43
N ALA A 250 -10.52 -29.65 -0.73
CA ALA A 250 -11.73 -29.53 -1.54
C ALA A 250 -11.69 -30.60 -2.62
N GLN A 251 -12.33 -31.74 -2.38
CA GLN A 251 -12.66 -32.66 -3.46
C GLN A 251 -13.64 -31.95 -4.43
N HIS A 252 -13.07 -31.36 -5.48
CA HIS A 252 -13.70 -30.92 -6.72
C HIS A 252 -14.68 -29.74 -6.76
N ASN A 253 -14.95 -29.01 -5.66
CA ASN A 253 -15.79 -27.81 -5.74
C ASN A 253 -15.02 -26.52 -5.40
N LEU A 254 -14.87 -25.65 -6.40
CA LEU A 254 -14.35 -24.29 -6.26
C LEU A 254 -15.28 -23.47 -5.34
N THR A 255 -14.85 -23.27 -4.11
CA THR A 255 -15.57 -22.38 -3.17
C THR A 255 -15.30 -20.91 -3.52
N PRO A 256 -16.16 -19.96 -3.13
CA PRO A 256 -15.91 -18.53 -3.29
C PRO A 256 -14.57 -18.05 -2.70
N GLN A 257 -14.08 -18.75 -1.66
CA GLN A 257 -12.76 -18.49 -1.07
C GLN A 257 -11.60 -18.87 -2.00
N MET A 258 -11.75 -19.92 -2.83
CA MET A 258 -10.76 -20.27 -3.85
C MET A 258 -10.72 -19.21 -4.95
N GLN A 259 -11.85 -18.62 -5.35
CA GLN A 259 -11.88 -17.56 -6.36
C GLN A 259 -11.13 -16.29 -5.89
N LEU A 260 -11.33 -15.87 -4.64
CA LEU A 260 -10.60 -14.74 -4.05
C LEU A 260 -9.08 -14.98 -4.00
N LEU A 261 -8.66 -16.22 -3.73
CA LEU A 261 -7.26 -16.62 -3.75
C LEU A 261 -6.69 -16.66 -5.17
N VAL A 262 -7.46 -17.14 -6.15
CA VAL A 262 -7.13 -17.11 -7.58
C VAL A 262 -6.90 -15.67 -8.04
N ASP A 263 -7.81 -14.76 -7.72
CA ASP A 263 -7.73 -13.35 -8.10
C ASP A 263 -6.54 -12.66 -7.45
N SER A 264 -6.28 -12.97 -6.17
CA SER A 264 -5.11 -12.47 -5.43
C SER A 264 -3.80 -12.97 -6.03
N LEU A 265 -3.71 -14.28 -6.33
CA LEU A 265 -2.54 -14.89 -6.97
C LEU A 265 -2.29 -14.29 -8.36
N ALA A 266 -3.33 -14.12 -9.17
CA ALA A 266 -3.23 -13.52 -10.50
C ALA A 266 -2.75 -12.06 -10.44
N ALA A 267 -3.24 -11.28 -9.48
CA ALA A 267 -2.79 -9.90 -9.26
C ALA A 267 -1.29 -9.85 -8.89
N ILE A 268 -0.83 -10.73 -8.01
CA ILE A 268 0.58 -10.81 -7.59
C ILE A 268 1.47 -11.23 -8.78
N CYS A 269 1.08 -12.22 -9.57
CA CYS A 269 1.81 -12.63 -10.77
C CYS A 269 1.90 -11.49 -11.79
N LYS A 270 0.80 -10.79 -12.05
CA LYS A 270 0.74 -9.66 -12.99
C LYS A 270 1.64 -8.49 -12.55
N GLU A 271 1.71 -8.22 -11.26
CA GLU A 271 2.63 -7.22 -10.71
C GLU A 271 4.10 -7.63 -10.77
N LEU A 272 4.40 -8.92 -10.57
CA LEU A 272 5.76 -9.46 -10.62
C LEU A 272 6.30 -9.53 -12.05
N LEU A 273 5.45 -9.85 -13.02
CA LEU A 273 5.81 -9.95 -14.44
C LEU A 273 5.74 -8.60 -15.16
N GLY A 274 4.97 -7.63 -14.63
CA GLY A 274 4.83 -6.27 -15.13
C GLY A 274 4.10 -6.17 -16.49
N PRO A 275 3.60 -4.98 -16.87
CA PRO A 275 2.95 -4.77 -18.17
C PRO A 275 3.93 -4.75 -19.38
N GLY A 276 5.24 -4.73 -19.13
CA GLY A 276 6.28 -4.47 -20.14
C GLY A 276 6.91 -5.69 -20.82
N ARG A 277 6.38 -6.91 -20.67
CA ARG A 277 6.96 -8.11 -21.32
C ARG A 277 6.21 -8.65 -22.54
N LYS A 278 4.95 -8.28 -22.78
CA LYS A 278 4.34 -8.64 -24.08
C LYS A 278 5.03 -7.94 -25.25
N GLU A 279 5.63 -6.76 -25.05
CA GLU A 279 6.40 -6.04 -26.08
C GLU A 279 7.88 -6.46 -26.15
N ASN A 280 8.53 -6.75 -25.02
CA ASN A 280 9.96 -7.09 -25.02
C ASN A 280 10.26 -8.55 -25.40
N VAL A 281 9.29 -9.46 -25.28
CA VAL A 281 9.43 -10.82 -25.84
C VAL A 281 9.31 -10.78 -27.37
N TRP A 282 8.43 -9.92 -27.92
CA TRP A 282 8.28 -9.78 -29.38
C TRP A 282 9.52 -9.17 -30.03
N ASN A 283 10.12 -8.13 -29.42
CA ASN A 283 11.32 -7.48 -29.96
C ASN A 283 12.60 -8.32 -29.81
N ALA A 284 12.67 -9.23 -28.82
CA ALA A 284 13.79 -10.15 -28.67
C ALA A 284 13.73 -11.32 -29.67
N THR A 285 12.52 -11.80 -30.02
CA THR A 285 12.35 -12.89 -31.00
C THR A 285 12.65 -12.42 -32.44
N ILE A 286 12.39 -11.15 -32.78
CA ILE A 286 12.72 -10.61 -34.11
C ILE A 286 14.25 -10.45 -34.28
N LYS A 287 14.98 -10.02 -33.25
CA LYS A 287 16.44 -9.86 -33.33
C LYS A 287 17.22 -11.18 -33.35
N SER A 288 16.63 -12.30 -32.89
CA SER A 288 17.26 -13.63 -32.97
C SER A 288 16.92 -14.40 -34.25
N GLN A 289 16.11 -13.82 -35.16
CA GLN A 289 15.79 -14.41 -36.47
C GLN A 289 16.44 -13.66 -37.65
N GLU A 290 17.15 -12.55 -37.38
CA GLU A 290 17.92 -11.79 -38.38
C GLU A 290 19.44 -11.86 -38.15
N SER A 291 19.93 -12.90 -37.45
CA SER A 291 21.37 -13.21 -37.29
C SER A 291 21.71 -14.58 -37.86
#